data_AF-A0A176YSP1-F1
#
_entry.id   AF-A0A176YSP1-F1
#
_cell.length_a   1.000
_cell.length_b   1.000
_cell.length_c   1.000
_cell.angle_alpha   90.00
_cell.angle_beta   90.00
_cell.angle_gamma   90.00
#
_symmetry.space_group_name_H-M   'P 1'
#
loop_
_entity.id
_entity.type
_entity.pdbx_description
1 polymer ?
#
loop_
_entity_poly.entity_id
_entity_poly.type
_entity_poly.pdbx_seq_one_letter_code
_entity_poly.pdbx_strand_id
1 'polypeptide(L)'
;MTLVVALDHCKEQIRAFLGSNFYISDMGALSDDTSLLDHGIIDSTGVLEVVGFIETTFDITVDDSEILPENLDSIQGIGHYVVRKISSAADA
;
A
#
# COMPACT_ATOMS: atom_id res chain seq x y z
N MET A 1 -8.09 -12.43 16.18
CA MET A 1 -7.64 -11.12 16.71
C MET A 1 -6.28 -10.67 16.16
N THR A 2 -5.50 -11.53 15.50
CA THR A 2 -4.18 -11.16 14.94
C THR A 2 -4.24 -10.47 13.57
N LEU A 3 -5.23 -10.79 12.73
CA LEU A 3 -5.30 -10.28 11.35
C LEU A 3 -5.65 -8.78 11.24
N VAL A 4 -6.52 -8.28 12.13
CA VAL A 4 -6.93 -6.86 12.15
C VAL A 4 -5.75 -5.97 12.54
N VAL A 5 -5.00 -6.39 13.58
CA VAL A 5 -3.79 -5.67 14.04
C VAL A 5 -2.72 -5.64 12.96
N ALA A 6 -2.57 -6.73 12.19
CA ALA A 6 -1.63 -6.77 11.07
C ALA A 6 -2.00 -5.76 9.95
N LEU A 7 -3.29 -5.64 9.62
CA LEU A 7 -3.76 -4.69 8.62
C LEU A 7 -3.51 -3.23 9.04
N ASP A 8 -3.87 -2.88 10.27
CA ASP A 8 -3.67 -1.52 10.78
C ASP A 8 -2.17 -1.15 10.79
N HIS A 9 -1.29 -2.09 11.17
CA HIS A 9 0.15 -1.87 11.12
C HIS A 9 0.67 -1.67 9.69
N CYS A 10 0.20 -2.47 8.72
CA CYS A 10 0.57 -2.30 7.32
C CYS A 10 0.17 -0.90 6.82
N LYS A 11 -1.07 -0.47 7.09
CA LYS A 11 -1.58 0.85 6.69
C LYS A 11 -0.77 1.99 7.30
N GLU A 12 -0.35 1.88 8.56
CA GLU A 12 0.51 2.88 9.21
C GLU A 12 1.87 2.99 8.51
N GLN A 13 2.51 1.86 8.17
CA GLN A 13 3.79 1.88 7.45
C GLN A 13 3.65 2.47 6.05
N ILE A 14 2.59 2.10 5.32
CA ILE A 14 2.29 2.65 3.99
C ILE A 14 2.05 4.16 4.08
N ARG A 15 1.25 4.62 5.04
CA ARG A 15 1.00 6.06 5.25
C ARG A 15 2.29 6.81 5.57
N ALA A 16 3.14 6.25 6.42
CA ALA A 16 4.43 6.85 6.78
C ALA A 16 5.37 6.94 5.56
N PHE A 17 5.42 5.89 4.74
CA PHE A 17 6.17 5.89 3.48
C PHE A 17 5.64 6.97 2.53
N LEU A 18 4.32 7.02 2.30
CA LEU A 18 3.71 8.01 1.41
C LEU A 18 4.03 9.44 1.84
N GLY A 19 3.89 9.75 3.14
CA GLY A 19 4.19 11.06 3.68
C GLY A 19 5.67 11.45 3.70
N SER A 20 6.58 10.47 3.58
CA SER A 20 8.03 10.71 3.55
C SER A 20 8.61 10.73 2.12
N ASN A 21 8.02 9.97 1.20
CA ASN A 21 8.52 9.78 -0.16
C ASN A 21 7.83 10.70 -1.18
N PHE A 22 6.58 11.10 -0.93
CA PHE A 22 5.82 11.95 -1.86
C PHE A 22 5.51 13.31 -1.25
N TYR A 23 5.35 14.32 -2.12
CA TYR A 23 4.96 15.65 -1.69
C TYR A 23 3.43 15.73 -1.55
N ILE A 24 2.95 15.78 -0.31
CA ILE A 24 1.52 15.77 0.00
C ILE A 24 1.11 17.15 0.50
N SER A 25 0.34 17.85 -0.32
CA SER A 25 -0.10 19.23 -0.02
C SER A 25 -1.16 19.28 1.10
N ASP A 26 -1.97 18.24 1.23
CA ASP A 26 -2.96 18.08 2.29
C ASP A 26 -2.82 16.71 2.95
N MET A 27 -2.20 16.68 4.12
CA MET A 27 -2.05 15.46 4.92
C MET A 27 -3.40 14.90 5.39
N GLY A 28 -4.46 15.71 5.42
CA GLY A 28 -5.82 15.27 5.71
C GLY A 28 -6.43 14.42 4.58
N ALA A 29 -5.87 14.47 3.37
CA ALA A 29 -6.34 13.68 2.23
C ALA A 29 -5.88 12.22 2.27
N LEU A 30 -4.88 11.86 3.10
CA LEU A 30 -4.38 10.48 3.29
C LEU A 30 -5.32 9.62 4.16
N SER A 31 -6.60 9.60 3.81
CA SER A 31 -7.54 8.63 4.38
C SER A 31 -7.29 7.24 3.82
N ASP A 32 -7.73 6.21 4.55
CA ASP A 32 -7.52 4.81 4.17
C ASP A 32 -8.15 4.49 2.79
N ASP A 33 -9.32 5.06 2.50
CA ASP A 33 -10.09 4.83 1.27
C ASP A 33 -9.82 5.86 0.15
N THR A 34 -8.94 6.84 0.37
CA THR A 34 -8.69 7.88 -0.64
C THR A 34 -7.94 7.28 -1.83
N SER A 35 -8.41 7.58 -3.04
CA SER A 35 -7.68 7.30 -4.28
C SER A 35 -6.43 8.19 -4.36
N LEU A 36 -5.27 7.57 -4.31
CA LEU A 36 -3.95 8.19 -4.32
C LEU A 36 -3.63 8.76 -5.72
N LEU A 37 -4.09 8.09 -6.79
CA LEU A 37 -3.91 8.55 -8.16
C LEU A 37 -4.85 9.72 -8.48
N ASP A 38 -6.14 9.64 -8.14
CA ASP A 38 -7.10 10.71 -8.45
C ASP A 38 -6.80 12.00 -7.68
N HIS A 39 -6.27 11.89 -6.46
CA HIS A 39 -5.84 13.05 -5.68
C HIS A 39 -4.44 13.56 -6.06
N GLY A 40 -3.76 12.89 -7.00
CA GLY A 40 -2.41 13.24 -7.42
C GLY A 40 -1.38 13.12 -6.29
N ILE A 41 -1.64 12.25 -5.31
CA ILE A 41 -0.70 11.94 -4.23
C ILE A 41 0.45 11.10 -4.79
N ILE A 42 0.13 10.16 -5.68
CA ILE A 42 1.09 9.41 -6.47
C ILE A 42 0.73 9.52 -7.95
N ASP A 43 1.74 9.39 -8.81
CA ASP A 43 1.57 9.24 -10.26
C ASP A 43 1.75 7.76 -10.67
N SER A 44 1.62 7.46 -11.96
CA SER A 44 1.88 6.12 -12.51
C SER A 44 3.27 5.57 -12.18
N THR A 45 4.27 6.45 -12.03
CA THR A 45 5.62 6.05 -11.62
C THR A 45 5.71 5.81 -10.11
N GLY A 46 4.95 6.58 -9.32
CA GLY A 46 4.90 6.43 -7.86
C GLY A 46 4.30 5.08 -7.44
N VAL A 47 3.42 4.50 -8.25
CA VAL A 47 2.92 3.12 -8.03
C VAL A 47 4.07 2.12 -7.98
N LEU A 48 5.07 2.23 -8.85
CA LEU A 48 6.23 1.33 -8.86
C LEU A 48 7.12 1.51 -7.62
N GLU A 49 7.22 2.73 -7.09
CA GLU A 49 7.92 2.99 -5.83
C GLU A 49 7.18 2.36 -4.65
N VAL A 50 5.84 2.47 -4.63
CA VAL A 50 5.00 1.80 -3.63
C VAL A 50 5.17 0.28 -3.71
N VAL A 51 5.19 -0.29 -4.93
CA VAL A 51 5.46 -1.73 -5.14
C VAL A 51 6.81 -2.11 -4.56
N GLY A 52 7.89 -1.43 -4.93
CA GLY A 52 9.22 -1.73 -4.40
C GLY A 52 9.31 -1.58 -2.88
N PHE A 53 8.61 -0.60 -2.31
CA PHE A 53 8.49 -0.42 -0.87
C PHE A 53 7.82 -1.60 -0.19
N ILE A 54 6.63 -2.04 -0.67
CA ILE A 54 5.90 -3.13 -0.02
C ILE A 54 6.61 -4.47 -0.21
N GLU A 55 7.25 -4.72 -1.34
CA GLU A 55 8.06 -5.93 -1.58
C GLU A 55 9.21 -6.01 -0.58
N THR A 56 9.97 -4.92 -0.44
CA THR A 56 11.14 -4.87 0.46
C THR A 56 10.74 -4.89 1.93
N THR A 57 9.65 -4.20 2.30
CA THR A 57 9.24 -4.02 3.71
C THR A 57 8.56 -5.26 4.27
N PHE A 58 7.76 -5.93 3.45
CA PHE A 58 6.94 -7.07 3.88
C PHE A 58 7.45 -8.42 3.36
N ASP A 59 8.58 -8.44 2.63
CA ASP A 59 9.19 -9.64 2.04
C ASP A 59 8.20 -10.41 1.14
N ILE A 60 7.50 -9.66 0.28
CA ILE A 60 6.55 -10.20 -0.69
C ILE A 60 7.01 -9.92 -2.13
N THR A 61 6.44 -10.61 -3.10
CA THR A 61 6.63 -10.33 -4.53
C THR A 61 5.31 -9.93 -5.15
N VAL A 62 5.30 -8.85 -5.93
CA VAL A 62 4.15 -8.34 -6.67
C VAL A 62 4.33 -8.67 -8.14
N ASP A 63 3.41 -9.44 -8.70
CA ASP A 63 3.42 -9.70 -10.15
C ASP A 63 2.87 -8.48 -10.91
N ASP A 64 3.32 -8.28 -12.15
CA ASP A 64 2.83 -7.20 -13.02
C ASP A 64 1.30 -7.24 -13.18
N SER A 65 0.69 -8.43 -13.17
CA SER A 65 -0.76 -8.61 -13.23
C SER A 65 -1.50 -8.19 -11.95
N GLU A 66 -0.79 -8.05 -10.83
CA GLU A 66 -1.33 -7.63 -9.53
C GLU A 66 -1.26 -6.11 -9.32
N ILE A 67 -0.52 -5.39 -10.19
CA ILE A 67 -0.41 -3.92 -10.21
C ILE A 67 -1.69 -3.31 -10.80
N LEU A 68 -2.77 -3.42 -10.03
CA LEU A 68 -4.10 -2.95 -10.40
C LEU A 68 -4.54 -1.82 -9.45
N PRO A 69 -5.34 -0.86 -9.93
CA PRO A 69 -5.88 0.21 -9.09
C PRO A 69 -6.62 -0.32 -7.86
N GLU A 70 -7.33 -1.44 -7.98
CA GLU A 70 -8.02 -2.08 -6.85
C GLU A 70 -7.08 -2.48 -5.70
N ASN A 71 -5.81 -2.78 -5.99
CA ASN A 71 -4.82 -3.16 -4.99
C ASN A 71 -3.95 -1.98 -4.55
N LEU A 72 -3.68 -1.01 -5.43
CA LEU A 72 -2.61 -0.02 -5.22
C LEU A 72 -3.06 1.45 -5.21
N ASP A 73 -4.34 1.73 -5.48
CA ASP A 73 -4.85 3.10 -5.54
C ASP A 73 -5.25 3.66 -4.16
N SER A 74 -5.25 2.86 -3.10
CA SER A 74 -5.58 3.36 -1.75
C SER A 74 -4.76 2.67 -0.67
N ILE A 75 -4.56 3.34 0.47
CA ILE A 75 -3.84 2.77 1.62
C ILE A 75 -4.55 1.49 2.10
N GLN A 76 -5.88 1.48 2.10
CA GLN A 76 -6.68 0.31 2.42
C GLN A 76 -6.46 -0.83 1.42
N GLY A 77 -6.51 -0.54 0.13
CA GLY A 77 -6.25 -1.53 -0.93
C GLY A 77 -4.87 -2.17 -0.77
N ILE A 78 -3.84 -1.34 -0.58
CA ILE A 78 -2.46 -1.80 -0.43
C ILE A 78 -2.32 -2.65 0.84
N GLY A 79 -2.88 -2.18 1.96
CA GLY A 79 -2.86 -2.93 3.22
C GLY A 79 -3.52 -4.30 3.11
N HIS A 80 -4.70 -4.38 2.47
CA HIS A 80 -5.38 -5.65 2.23
C HIS A 80 -4.57 -6.56 1.33
N TYR A 81 -4.00 -6.02 0.26
CA TYR A 81 -3.15 -6.76 -0.66
C TYR A 81 -1.93 -7.35 0.06
N VAL A 82 -1.21 -6.56 0.85
CA VAL A 82 -0.05 -7.02 1.64
C VAL A 82 -0.44 -8.15 2.59
N VAL A 83 -1.51 -7.96 3.38
CA VAL A 83 -1.98 -8.98 4.33
C VAL A 83 -2.34 -10.29 3.62
N ARG A 84 -2.95 -10.22 2.43
CA ARG A 84 -3.27 -11.41 1.63
C ARG A 84 -2.00 -12.15 1.21
N LYS A 85 -0.96 -11.43 0.77
CA LYS A 85 0.29 -12.02 0.28
C LYS A 85 1.07 -12.69 1.41
N ILE A 86 1.15 -12.03 2.56
CA ILE A 86 1.79 -12.60 3.77
C ILE A 86 1.05 -13.87 4.21
N SER A 87 -0.28 -13.86 4.20
CA SER A 87 -1.08 -15.03 4.59
C SER A 87 -0.89 -16.19 3.61
N SER A 88 -0.88 -15.93 2.30
CA SER A 88 -0.63 -16.95 1.28
C SER A 88 0.79 -17.53 1.31
N ALA A 89 1.79 -16.73 1.74
CA ALA A 89 3.16 -17.21 1.91
C ALA A 89 3.34 -18.07 3.18
N ALA A 90 2.55 -17.84 4.23
CA ALA A 90 2.59 -18.61 5.47
C ALA A 90 1.98 -20.02 5.36
N ASP A 91 1.12 -20.24 4.35
CA ASP A 91 0.48 -21.53 4.06
C ASP A 91 1.26 -22.40 3.04
N ALA A 92 2.38 -21.91 2.51
CA ALA A 92 3.23 -22.60 1.52
C ALA A 92 4.51 -23.18 2.15
#